data_AF-A0A3B8X705-F1
#
_entry.id   AF-A0A3B8X705-F1
#
_cell.length_a   1.000
_cell.length_b   1.000
_cell.length_c   1.000
_cell.angle_alpha   90.00
_cell.angle_beta   90.00
_cell.angle_gamma   90.00
#
_symmetry.space_group_name_H-M   'P 1'
#
loop_
_entity.id
_entity.type
_entity.pdbx_description
1 polymer ?
#
loop_
_entity_poly.entity_id
_entity_poly.type
_entity_poly.pdbx_seq_one_letter_code
_entity_poly.pdbx_strand_id
1 'polypeptide(L)'
;PAFNWKVIDRDEVEIWENVHLFLTPGHTKGLMAMQVDLHTSGSFLFTNYTCFLKENYRDETAPGWLIRDMYEWRRSMRKLKDLEKSNDAHVLFGHDPDVYEEFAGKGILD
;
A
#
# COMPACT_ATOMS: atom_id res chain seq x y z
N PRO A 1 1.61 -32.50 1.29
CA PRO A 1 2.18 -31.38 2.07
C PRO A 1 1.07 -30.56 2.72
N ALA A 2 1.14 -30.33 4.04
CA ALA A 2 0.25 -29.40 4.72
C ALA A 2 0.87 -28.00 4.67
N PHE A 3 0.17 -27.04 4.08
CA PHE A 3 0.62 -25.66 3.99
C PHE A 3 0.43 -24.94 5.34
N ASN A 4 1.41 -24.12 5.76
CA ASN A 4 1.36 -23.33 6.99
C ASN A 4 0.71 -21.96 6.76
N TRP A 5 -0.54 -21.93 6.32
CA TRP A 5 -1.28 -20.68 6.11
C TRP A 5 -1.57 -19.99 7.44
N LYS A 6 -1.29 -18.69 7.52
CA LYS A 6 -1.67 -17.81 8.63
C LYS A 6 -2.66 -16.78 8.10
N VAL A 7 -3.90 -16.86 8.55
CA VAL A 7 -4.93 -15.89 8.19
C VAL A 7 -4.72 -14.61 8.99
N ILE A 8 -4.85 -13.45 8.34
CA ILE A 8 -4.91 -12.14 8.98
C ILE A 8 -6.36 -11.71 8.93
N ASP A 9 -6.98 -11.57 10.10
CA ASP A 9 -8.40 -11.29 10.32
C ASP A 9 -8.67 -9.94 10.99
N ARG A 10 -7.65 -9.07 10.96
CA ARG A 10 -7.62 -7.76 11.62
C ARG A 10 -7.28 -6.66 10.62
N ASP A 11 -7.72 -5.44 10.92
CA ASP A 11 -7.53 -4.27 10.05
C ASP A 11 -6.08 -3.80 9.96
N GLU A 12 -5.27 -4.18 10.95
CA GLU A 12 -3.84 -3.88 11.04
C GLU A 12 -3.12 -5.02 11.79
N VAL A 13 -1.90 -5.33 11.36
CA VAL A 13 -1.01 -6.25 12.07
C VAL A 13 0.44 -5.88 11.80
N GLU A 14 1.24 -5.80 12.86
CA GLU A 14 2.70 -5.81 12.74
C GLU A 14 3.18 -7.26 12.59
N ILE A 15 3.82 -7.57 11.47
CA ILE A 15 4.28 -8.94 11.16
C ILE A 15 5.76 -9.15 11.49
N TRP A 16 6.50 -8.06 11.64
CA TRP A 16 7.88 -7.99 12.06
C TRP A 16 8.17 -6.57 12.58
N GLU A 17 9.26 -6.39 13.32
CA GLU A 17 9.71 -5.06 13.75
C GLU A 17 9.74 -4.10 12.56
N ASN A 18 8.98 -3.00 12.67
CA ASN A 18 8.86 -1.94 11.65
C ASN A 18 8.22 -2.39 10.33
N VAL A 19 7.49 -3.52 10.31
CA VAL A 19 6.75 -4.01 9.13
C VAL A 19 5.29 -4.22 9.49
N HIS A 20 4.44 -3.29 9.03
CA HIS A 20 3.01 -3.28 9.29
C HIS A 20 2.23 -3.62 8.03
N LEU A 21 1.17 -4.42 8.19
CA LEU A 21 0.16 -4.66 7.17
C LEU A 21 -1.15 -3.99 7.58
N PHE A 22 -1.78 -3.34 6.61
CA PHE A 22 -3.05 -2.64 6.80
C PHE A 22 -4.07 -3.18 5.81
N LEU A 23 -5.23 -3.62 6.30
CA LEU A 23 -6.34 -3.97 5.43
C LEU A 23 -6.80 -2.73 4.65
N THR A 24 -6.81 -2.85 3.32
CA THR A 24 -7.19 -1.80 2.35
C THR A 24 -8.17 -2.36 1.31
N PRO A 25 -9.39 -2.74 1.74
CA PRO A 25 -10.35 -3.37 0.86
C PRO A 25 -10.85 -2.42 -0.23
N GLY A 26 -11.34 -3.00 -1.33
CA GLY A 26 -11.95 -2.25 -2.42
C GLY A 26 -11.70 -2.89 -3.77
N HIS A 27 -10.43 -3.05 -4.16
CA HIS A 27 -10.06 -3.87 -5.32
C HIS A 27 -10.37 -5.36 -5.06
N THR A 28 -9.94 -5.86 -3.90
CA THR A 28 -10.41 -7.15 -3.36
C THR A 28 -10.77 -6.98 -1.88
N LYS A 29 -11.48 -7.97 -1.31
CA LYS A 29 -11.92 -7.92 0.09
C LYS A 29 -10.76 -8.03 1.09
N GLY A 30 -9.69 -8.74 0.71
CA GLY A 30 -8.53 -9.02 1.57
C GLY A 30 -7.25 -8.34 1.13
N LEU A 31 -7.35 -7.28 0.31
CA LEU A 31 -6.17 -6.53 -0.10
C LEU A 31 -5.56 -5.84 1.12
N MET A 32 -4.24 -5.88 1.22
CA MET A 32 -3.49 -5.20 2.26
C MET A 32 -2.43 -4.30 1.65
N ALA A 33 -2.31 -3.10 2.21
CA ALA A 33 -1.15 -2.25 2.06
C ALA A 33 -0.08 -2.64 3.10
N MET A 34 1.16 -2.27 2.85
CA MET A 34 2.28 -2.55 3.75
C MET A 34 3.04 -1.26 4.02
N GLN A 35 3.39 -1.01 5.29
CA GLN A 35 4.35 0.01 5.67
C GLN A 35 5.63 -0.66 6.16
N VAL A 36 6.76 -0.13 5.73
CA VAL A 36 8.09 -0.55 6.16
C VAL A 36 8.86 0.69 6.61
N ASP A 37 9.26 0.73 7.88
CA ASP A 37 10.02 1.85 8.43
C ASP A 37 11.51 1.47 8.50
N LEU A 38 12.32 2.10 7.65
CA LEU A 38 13.75 1.86 7.57
C LEU A 38 14.53 2.93 8.35
N HIS A 39 15.48 2.48 9.17
CA HIS A 39 16.25 3.38 10.04
C HIS A 39 17.00 4.51 9.30
N THR A 40 17.45 4.25 8.08
CA THR A 40 18.25 5.21 7.29
C THR A 40 17.46 5.91 6.20
N SER A 41 16.45 5.23 5.65
CA SER A 41 15.80 5.63 4.40
C SER A 41 14.36 6.10 4.59
N GLY A 42 13.87 6.14 5.83
CA GLY A 42 12.53 6.62 6.16
C GLY A 42 11.45 5.56 6.02
N SER A 43 10.20 6.01 6.01
CA SER A 43 9.01 5.16 5.92
C SER A 43 8.62 4.92 4.46
N PHE A 44 8.23 3.69 4.13
CA PHE A 44 7.74 3.31 2.80
C PHE A 44 6.36 2.70 2.91
N LEU A 45 5.40 3.23 2.15
CA LEU A 45 4.02 2.78 2.11
C LEU A 45 3.70 2.17 0.74
N PHE A 46 3.58 0.86 0.69
CA PHE A 46 3.20 0.10 -0.51
C PHE A 46 1.69 -0.04 -0.59
N THR A 47 1.05 0.67 -1.54
CA THR A 47 -0.41 0.69 -1.68
C THR A 47 -0.97 -0.51 -2.45
N ASN A 48 -0.11 -1.23 -3.18
CA ASN A 48 -0.48 -2.36 -4.01
C ASN A 48 -1.66 -1.99 -4.96
N TYR A 49 -2.59 -2.91 -5.22
CA TYR A 49 -3.76 -2.67 -6.07
C TYR A 49 -4.80 -1.68 -5.52
N THR A 50 -4.59 -1.02 -4.38
CA THR A 50 -5.46 0.11 -3.99
C THR A 50 -5.22 1.30 -4.92
N CYS A 51 -3.96 1.49 -5.36
CA CYS A 51 -3.55 2.49 -6.34
C CYS A 51 -2.60 1.85 -7.35
N PHE A 52 -3.01 1.75 -8.60
CA PHE A 52 -2.17 1.14 -9.63
C PHE A 52 -1.06 2.11 -10.03
N LEU A 53 -1.45 3.35 -10.26
CA LEU A 53 -0.57 4.43 -10.67
C LEU A 53 -0.64 5.59 -9.66
N LYS A 54 0.35 6.47 -9.70
CA LYS A 54 0.42 7.70 -8.91
C LYS A 54 -0.80 8.57 -9.11
N GLU A 55 -1.39 8.61 -10.29
CA GLU A 55 -2.62 9.35 -10.59
C GLU A 55 -3.80 8.86 -9.75
N ASN A 56 -3.91 7.55 -9.50
CA ASN A 56 -4.97 7.01 -8.64
C ASN A 56 -4.87 7.59 -7.23
N TYR A 57 -3.63 7.74 -6.75
CA TYR A 57 -3.37 8.24 -5.41
C TYR A 57 -3.46 9.78 -5.33
N ARG A 58 -2.92 10.48 -6.32
CA ARG A 58 -2.90 11.95 -6.39
C ARG A 58 -4.31 12.52 -6.59
N ASP A 59 -5.04 11.96 -7.56
CA ASP A 59 -6.34 12.50 -7.98
C ASP A 59 -7.51 11.82 -7.25
N GLU A 60 -7.21 10.86 -6.36
CA GLU A 60 -8.19 10.04 -5.64
C GLU A 60 -9.21 9.39 -6.60
N THR A 61 -8.69 8.90 -7.74
CA THR A 61 -9.46 8.21 -8.76
C THR A 61 -9.23 6.71 -8.69
N ALA A 62 -10.32 5.94 -8.63
CA ALA A 62 -10.26 4.49 -8.62
C ALA A 62 -9.60 3.94 -9.91
N PRO A 63 -8.88 2.80 -9.84
CA PRO A 63 -8.31 2.11 -10.99
C PRO A 63 -9.37 1.40 -11.86
N GLY A 64 -10.39 2.16 -12.27
CA GLY A 64 -11.43 1.75 -13.20
C GLY A 64 -12.30 0.58 -12.71
N TRP A 65 -12.65 -0.28 -13.66
CA TRP A 65 -13.62 -1.38 -13.48
C TRP A 65 -13.11 -2.53 -12.60
N LEU A 66 -11.84 -2.51 -12.22
CA LEU A 66 -11.23 -3.52 -11.36
C LEU A 66 -11.52 -3.31 -9.87
N ILE A 67 -12.24 -2.24 -9.50
CA ILE A 67 -12.71 -2.05 -8.13
C ILE A 67 -14.00 -2.84 -7.90
N ARG A 68 -13.97 -3.75 -6.91
CA ARG A 68 -15.12 -4.57 -6.51
C ARG A 68 -16.06 -3.86 -5.55
N ASP A 69 -15.52 -2.99 -4.70
CA ASP A 69 -16.28 -2.18 -3.76
C ASP A 69 -15.71 -0.75 -3.70
N MET A 70 -16.46 0.20 -4.25
CA MET A 70 -16.04 1.60 -4.32
C MET A 70 -16.13 2.32 -2.97
N TYR A 71 -17.04 1.89 -2.07
CA TYR A 71 -17.16 2.51 -0.75
C TYR A 71 -15.95 2.15 0.11
N GLU A 72 -15.62 0.86 0.15
CA GLU A 72 -14.44 0.36 0.86
C GLU A 72 -13.15 0.90 0.24
N TRP A 73 -13.07 0.99 -1.10
CA TRP A 73 -11.91 1.61 -1.76
C TRP A 73 -11.70 3.07 -1.30
N ARG A 74 -12.75 3.89 -1.22
CA ARG A 74 -12.63 5.27 -0.72
C ARG A 74 -12.20 5.35 0.74
N ARG A 75 -12.64 4.41 1.59
CA ARG A 75 -12.17 4.32 2.98
C ARG A 75 -10.70 3.95 3.04
N SER A 76 -10.28 2.99 2.23
CA SER A 76 -8.88 2.60 2.09
C SER A 76 -7.99 3.74 1.60
N MET A 77 -8.47 4.53 0.62
CA MET A 77 -7.75 5.72 0.15
C MET A 77 -7.48 6.73 1.26
N ARG A 78 -8.49 7.03 2.08
CA ARG A 78 -8.31 7.94 3.23
C ARG A 78 -7.31 7.38 4.23
N LYS A 79 -7.41 6.08 4.55
CA LYS A 79 -6.46 5.39 5.43
C LYS A 79 -5.02 5.52 4.91
N LEU A 80 -4.79 5.31 3.62
CA LEU A 80 -3.47 5.45 3.01
C LEU A 80 -2.94 6.89 3.10
N LYS A 81 -3.78 7.89 2.85
CA LYS A 81 -3.41 9.32 2.98
C LYS A 81 -3.06 9.70 4.42
N ASP A 82 -3.83 9.19 5.38
CA ASP A 82 -3.55 9.42 6.80
C ASP A 82 -2.24 8.75 7.22
N LEU A 83 -1.95 7.54 6.72
CA LEU A 83 -0.69 6.83 6.96
C LEU A 83 0.51 7.56 6.34
N GLU A 84 0.43 7.97 5.07
CA GLU A 84 1.47 8.77 4.41
C GLU A 84 1.78 10.02 5.23
N LYS A 85 0.75 10.79 5.59
CA LYS A 85 0.91 12.04 6.32
C LYS A 85 1.47 11.85 7.73
N SER A 86 1.04 10.81 8.43
CA SER A 86 1.45 10.58 9.83
C SER A 86 2.88 10.07 9.94
N ASN A 87 3.38 9.40 8.89
CA ASN A 87 4.70 8.77 8.89
C ASN A 87 5.71 9.44 7.95
N ASP A 88 5.31 10.50 7.24
CA ASP A 88 6.10 11.13 6.17
C ASP A 88 6.61 10.09 5.15
N ALA A 89 5.71 9.16 4.76
CA ALA A 89 6.10 7.97 4.03
C ALA A 89 6.24 8.20 2.53
N HIS A 90 7.25 7.58 1.93
CA HIS A 90 7.37 7.38 0.50
C HIS A 90 6.31 6.40 0.01
N VAL A 91 5.41 6.85 -0.88
CA VAL A 91 4.31 6.01 -1.37
C VAL A 91 4.69 5.30 -2.67
N LEU A 92 4.57 3.97 -2.68
CA LEU A 92 4.78 3.13 -3.86
C LEU A 92 3.47 2.50 -4.34
N PHE A 93 3.27 2.55 -5.65
CA PHE A 93 2.04 2.11 -6.31
C PHE A 93 2.21 0.73 -6.97
N GLY A 94 1.10 0.03 -7.21
CA GLY A 94 1.16 -1.37 -7.65
C GLY A 94 1.75 -1.59 -9.06
N HIS A 95 1.63 -0.61 -9.96
CA HIS A 95 1.94 -0.72 -11.38
C HIS A 95 2.52 0.55 -11.98
N ASP A 96 3.23 1.36 -11.20
CA ASP A 96 3.78 2.64 -11.66
C ASP A 96 5.28 2.52 -11.99
N PRO A 97 5.65 2.38 -13.29
CA PRO A 97 7.05 2.23 -13.69
C PRO A 97 7.85 3.51 -13.48
N ASP A 98 7.24 4.68 -13.65
CA ASP A 98 7.93 5.97 -13.52
C ASP A 98 8.36 6.19 -12.06
N VAL A 99 7.47 5.88 -11.11
CA VAL A 99 7.81 5.91 -9.68
C VAL A 99 8.85 4.85 -9.33
N TYR A 100 8.73 3.64 -9.87
CA TYR A 100 9.75 2.60 -9.68
C TYR A 100 11.13 3.09 -10.14
N GLU A 101 11.24 3.61 -11.36
CA GLU A 101 12.49 4.13 -11.92
C GLU A 101 13.04 5.31 -11.11
N GLU A 102 12.18 6.19 -10.60
CA GLU A 102 12.59 7.29 -9.71
C GLU A 102 13.28 6.78 -8.44
N PHE A 103 12.74 5.74 -7.80
CA PHE A 103 13.29 5.20 -6.56
C PHE A 103 14.49 4.28 -6.79
N ALA A 104 14.48 3.47 -7.85
CA ALA A 104 15.61 2.65 -8.26
C ALA A 104 16.81 3.54 -8.63
N GLY A 105 16.60 4.58 -9.44
CA GLY A 105 17.65 5.53 -9.83
C GLY A 105 18.26 6.32 -8.66
N LYS A 106 17.57 6.41 -7.51
CA LYS A 106 18.09 7.00 -6.27
C LYS A 106 18.88 6.01 -5.40
N GLY A 107 18.98 4.73 -5.80
CA GLY A 107 19.59 3.67 -5.00
C GLY A 107 18.82 3.38 -3.71
N ILE A 108 17.52 3.66 -3.69
CA ILE A 108 16.65 3.43 -2.52
C ILE A 108 16.07 2.02 -2.54
N LEU A 109 15.84 1.46 -3.74
CA LEU A 109 15.25 0.13 -3.94
C LEU A 109 16.24 -0.92 -4.47
N ASP A 110 17.51 -0.53 -4.69
CA ASP A 110 18.58 -1.38 -5.25
C ASP A 110 19.58 -1.84 -4.16
#